data_AF-A0A5P1EMI2-F1
#
_entry.id   AF-A0A5P1EMI2-F1
#
_cell.length_a   1.000
_cell.length_b   1.000
_cell.length_c   1.000
_cell.angle_alpha   90.00
_cell.angle_beta   90.00
_cell.angle_gamma   90.00
#
_symmetry.space_group_name_H-M   'P 1'
#
loop_
_entity.id
_entity.type
_entity.pdbx_description
1 polymer ?
#
loop_
_entity_poly.entity_id
_entity_poly.type
_entity_poly.pdbx_seq_one_letter_code
_entity_poly.pdbx_strand_id
1 'polypeptide(L)'
;MASQVILGIAILSLALVQAFAYDPSPLQDFCVADTKSKVFVNGLVCKDPKLAVADDFFFSGLNMPGNTSNRLGSKVTLVSAANLPGLNTLGISLARLDFAPYGLNPPHTHPRATEILTVLEGTFLDIQTKL
;
A
#
# COMPACT_ATOMS: atom_id res chain seq x y z
N MET A 1 -12.56 -36.22 30.98
CA MET A 1 -13.50 -35.13 30.68
C MET A 1 -12.79 -33.77 30.63
N ALA A 2 -12.09 -33.33 31.69
CA ALA A 2 -11.39 -32.04 31.70
C ALA A 2 -10.38 -31.82 30.55
N SER A 3 -9.57 -32.84 30.21
CA SER A 3 -8.58 -32.76 29.12
C SER A 3 -9.22 -32.53 27.73
N GLN A 4 -10.37 -33.16 27.45
CA GLN A 4 -11.10 -32.96 26.18
C GLN A 4 -11.74 -31.57 26.11
N VAL A 5 -12.23 -31.06 27.24
CA VAL A 5 -12.77 -29.70 27.33
C VAL A 5 -11.68 -28.65 27.13
N ILE A 6 -10.50 -28.83 27.75
CA ILE A 6 -9.35 -27.93 27.57
C ILE A 6 -8.87 -27.94 26.12
N LEU A 7 -8.77 -29.12 25.49
CA LEU A 7 -8.41 -29.23 24.08
C LEU A 7 -9.42 -28.53 23.16
N GLY A 8 -10.71 -28.69 23.43
CA GLY A 8 -11.78 -28.00 22.70
C GLY A 8 -11.70 -26.47 22.83
N ILE A 9 -11.45 -25.96 24.03
CA ILE A 9 -11.27 -24.51 24.27
C ILE A 9 -10.02 -23.99 23.54
N ALA A 10 -8.90 -24.73 23.57
CA ALA A 10 -7.67 -24.34 22.90
C ALA A 10 -7.86 -24.25 21.37
N ILE A 11 -8.54 -25.22 20.76
CA ILE A 11 -8.85 -25.22 19.31
C ILE A 11 -9.77 -24.05 18.96
N LEU A 12 -10.80 -23.81 19.77
CA LEU A 12 -11.73 -22.68 19.56
C LEU A 12 -11.00 -21.33 19.67
N SER A 13 -10.11 -21.17 20.65
CA SER A 13 -9.31 -19.94 20.77
C SER A 13 -8.39 -19.73 19.58
N LEU A 14 -7.77 -20.79 19.04
CA LEU A 14 -6.88 -20.68 17.90
C LEU A 14 -7.63 -20.32 16.61
N ALA A 15 -8.87 -20.82 16.46
CA ALA A 15 -9.73 -20.47 15.33
C ALA A 15 -10.24 -19.02 15.39
N LEU A 16 -10.34 -18.42 16.59
CA LEU A 16 -10.82 -17.05 16.77
C LEU A 16 -9.73 -15.98 16.63
N VAL A 17 -8.45 -16.34 16.70
CA VAL A 17 -7.33 -15.41 16.52
C VAL A 17 -6.92 -15.35 15.05
N GLN A 18 -7.81 -14.86 14.19
CA GLN A 18 -7.43 -14.45 12.83
C GLN A 18 -7.20 -12.95 12.81
N ALA A 19 -5.93 -12.55 12.69
CA ALA A 19 -5.58 -11.16 12.41
C ALA A 19 -5.59 -10.95 10.90
N PHE A 20 -6.40 -10.01 10.43
CA PHE A 20 -6.35 -9.57 9.03
C PHE A 20 -5.24 -8.53 8.88
N ALA A 21 -4.23 -8.86 8.09
CA ALA A 21 -3.07 -8.01 7.81
C ALA A 21 -3.16 -7.32 6.44
N TYR A 22 -4.37 -6.89 6.05
CA TYR A 22 -4.64 -6.20 4.80
C TYR A 22 -5.68 -5.09 4.99
N ASP A 23 -5.79 -4.20 4.01
CA ASP A 23 -6.71 -3.07 4.06
C ASP A 23 -8.19 -3.52 4.10
N PRO A 24 -9.06 -2.90 4.90
CA PRO A 24 -10.49 -3.22 4.93
C PRO A 24 -11.13 -3.10 3.53
N SER A 25 -12.00 -4.04 3.18
CA SER A 25 -12.73 -4.01 1.91
C SER A 25 -13.63 -2.77 1.79
N PRO A 26 -13.76 -2.18 0.59
CA PRO A 26 -14.62 -1.04 0.37
C PRO A 26 -16.10 -1.43 0.57
N LEU A 27 -16.90 -0.51 1.12
CA LEU A 27 -18.34 -0.70 1.37
C LEU A 27 -19.23 -0.07 0.28
N GLN A 28 -18.62 0.57 -0.71
CA GLN A 28 -19.24 1.27 -1.84
C GLN A 28 -18.24 1.35 -3.00
N ASP A 29 -18.70 1.77 -4.19
CA ASP A 29 -17.90 1.81 -5.41
C ASP A 29 -16.60 2.62 -5.27
N PHE A 30 -16.67 3.77 -4.60
CA PHE A 30 -15.50 4.62 -4.35
C PHE A 30 -15.67 5.46 -3.08
N CYS A 31 -14.54 5.87 -2.51
CA CYS A 31 -14.49 6.70 -1.30
C CYS A 31 -13.35 7.71 -1.40
N VAL A 32 -13.44 8.65 -2.36
CA VAL A 32 -12.36 9.61 -2.63
C VAL A 32 -12.01 10.36 -1.34
N ALA A 33 -10.73 10.32 -0.94
CA ALA A 33 -10.27 10.96 0.28
C ALA A 33 -10.52 12.49 0.26
N ASP A 34 -11.11 13.00 1.34
CA ASP A 34 -11.21 14.43 1.63
C ASP A 34 -9.89 14.91 2.25
N THR A 35 -9.04 15.50 1.42
CA THR A 35 -7.74 16.04 1.83
C THR A 35 -7.85 17.28 2.72
N LYS A 36 -9.05 17.84 2.92
CA LYS A 36 -9.28 19.02 3.78
C LYS A 36 -9.87 18.65 5.14
N SER A 37 -10.33 17.41 5.31
CA SER A 37 -10.88 16.94 6.58
C SER A 37 -9.83 16.94 7.68
N LYS A 38 -10.24 17.36 8.88
CA LYS A 38 -9.42 17.30 10.11
C LYS A 38 -9.77 16.10 10.99
N VAL A 39 -10.75 15.30 10.57
CA VAL A 39 -11.24 14.16 11.33
C VAL A 39 -10.25 13.00 11.16
N PHE A 40 -9.83 12.42 12.28
CA PHE A 40 -8.92 11.28 12.30
C PHE A 40 -9.71 9.97 12.41
N VAL A 41 -9.51 9.09 11.44
CA VAL A 41 -10.11 7.75 11.37
C VAL A 41 -9.06 6.75 10.90
N ASN A 42 -9.37 5.45 10.94
CA ASN A 42 -8.55 4.47 10.23
C ASN A 42 -8.71 4.69 8.72
N GLY A 43 -7.63 5.06 8.03
CA GLY A 43 -7.67 5.50 6.63
C GLY A 43 -7.90 7.00 6.49
N LEU A 44 -8.71 7.41 5.50
CA LEU A 44 -9.03 8.80 5.22
C LEU A 44 -10.55 8.99 5.13
N VAL A 45 -11.04 10.09 5.69
CA VAL A 45 -12.45 10.49 5.53
C VAL A 45 -12.73 10.76 4.06
N CYS A 46 -13.90 10.36 3.58
CA CYS A 46 -14.27 10.53 2.18
C CYS A 46 -15.06 11.81 1.98
N LYS A 47 -14.85 12.48 0.84
CA LYS A 47 -15.69 13.62 0.44
C LYS A 47 -17.06 13.14 -0.05
N ASP A 48 -18.01 14.06 -0.20
CA ASP A 48 -19.33 13.75 -0.78
C ASP A 48 -19.12 13.08 -2.17
N PRO A 49 -19.64 11.86 -2.40
CA PRO A 49 -19.46 11.16 -3.67
C PRO A 49 -20.01 11.93 -4.88
N LYS A 50 -20.96 12.85 -4.68
CA LYS A 50 -21.46 13.74 -5.74
C LYS A 50 -20.44 14.77 -6.21
N LEU A 51 -19.39 15.00 -5.43
CA LEU A 51 -18.28 15.92 -5.75
C LEU A 51 -17.07 15.17 -6.33
N ALA A 52 -17.18 13.85 -6.56
CA ALA A 52 -16.14 13.08 -7.23
C ALA A 52 -16.07 13.44 -8.71
N VAL A 53 -14.86 13.58 -9.23
CA VAL A 53 -14.54 13.89 -10.62
C VAL A 53 -13.45 12.94 -11.12
N ALA A 54 -13.29 12.83 -12.45
CA ALA A 54 -12.30 11.94 -13.05
C ALA A 54 -10.87 12.19 -12.54
N ASP A 55 -10.51 13.45 -12.31
CA ASP A 55 -9.19 13.84 -11.84
C ASP A 55 -8.85 13.30 -10.44
N ASP A 56 -9.85 12.91 -9.63
CA ASP A 56 -9.59 12.26 -8.33
C ASP A 56 -8.98 10.86 -8.48
N PHE A 57 -9.12 10.25 -9.67
CA PHE A 57 -8.66 8.91 -10.00
C PHE A 57 -7.51 8.93 -11.02
N PHE A 58 -7.01 10.11 -11.37
CA PHE A 58 -5.93 10.28 -12.33
C PHE A 58 -4.64 10.75 -11.66
N PHE A 59 -3.52 10.08 -11.98
CA PHE A 59 -2.20 10.50 -11.54
C PHE A 59 -1.24 10.55 -12.74
N SER A 60 -0.63 11.71 -12.97
CA SER A 60 0.44 11.91 -13.95
C SER A 60 1.81 11.90 -13.29
N GLY A 61 2.87 11.55 -14.03
CA GLY A 61 4.25 11.65 -13.58
C GLY A 61 4.97 10.32 -13.51
N LEU A 62 4.25 9.18 -13.41
CA LEU A 62 4.86 7.85 -13.53
C LEU A 62 5.40 7.57 -14.94
N ASN A 63 5.02 8.36 -15.94
CA ASN A 63 5.58 8.34 -17.28
C ASN A 63 6.96 9.00 -17.38
N MET A 64 7.40 9.72 -16.35
CA MET A 64 8.70 10.41 -16.32
C MET A 64 9.66 9.70 -15.37
N PRO A 65 10.94 9.51 -15.76
CA PRO A 65 11.95 8.98 -14.84
C PRO A 65 12.24 9.96 -13.71
N GLY A 66 12.38 9.43 -12.50
CA GLY A 66 12.81 10.17 -11.33
C GLY A 66 14.29 10.60 -11.40
N ASN A 67 14.64 11.67 -10.67
CA ASN A 67 16.02 12.15 -10.60
C ASN A 67 16.89 11.21 -9.72
N THR A 68 17.78 10.46 -10.37
CA THR A 68 18.73 9.53 -9.74
C THR A 68 20.10 10.16 -9.46
N SER A 69 20.32 11.45 -9.75
CA SER A 69 21.54 12.20 -9.39
C SER A 69 21.58 12.54 -7.90
N ASN A 70 21.56 11.49 -7.08
CA ASN A 70 21.62 11.56 -5.62
C ASN A 70 22.53 10.44 -5.08
N ARG A 71 22.85 10.49 -3.79
CA ARG A 71 23.82 9.58 -3.15
C ARG A 71 23.47 8.09 -3.31
N LEU A 72 22.18 7.76 -3.39
CA LEU A 72 21.71 6.38 -3.51
C LEU A 72 21.66 5.92 -4.97
N GLY A 73 21.73 6.83 -5.94
CA GLY A 73 21.57 6.50 -7.35
C GLY A 73 20.17 5.97 -7.68
N SER A 74 19.18 6.16 -6.81
CA SER A 74 17.82 5.64 -6.99
C SER A 74 16.78 6.69 -6.66
N LYS A 75 15.58 6.56 -7.23
CA LYS A 75 14.43 7.42 -6.93
C LYS A 75 13.15 6.60 -6.92
N VAL A 76 12.44 6.66 -5.79
CA VAL A 76 11.08 6.12 -5.64
C VAL A 76 10.08 7.25 -5.85
N THR A 77 9.13 7.03 -6.75
CA THR A 77 7.96 7.89 -6.99
C THR A 77 6.71 7.11 -6.59
N LEU A 78 6.23 7.37 -5.37
CA LEU A 78 5.10 6.68 -4.74
C LEU A 78 3.76 7.31 -5.16
N VAL A 79 2.76 6.47 -5.39
CA VAL A 79 1.35 6.82 -5.57
C VAL A 79 0.51 6.06 -4.54
N SER A 80 -0.11 6.80 -3.64
CA SER A 80 -0.95 6.28 -2.57
C SER A 80 -2.20 7.15 -2.42
N ALA A 81 -3.12 6.78 -1.53
CA ALA A 81 -4.31 7.60 -1.23
C ALA A 81 -3.98 9.03 -0.76
N ALA A 82 -2.74 9.29 -0.33
CA ALA A 82 -2.29 10.63 0.07
C ALA A 82 -2.08 11.60 -1.11
N ASN A 83 -1.73 11.09 -2.30
CA ASN A 83 -1.49 11.90 -3.49
C ASN A 83 -2.34 11.51 -4.71
N LEU A 84 -3.07 10.39 -4.62
CA LEU A 84 -4.15 10.00 -5.52
C LEU A 84 -5.38 9.64 -4.66
N PRO A 85 -6.21 10.63 -4.28
CA PRO A 85 -7.32 10.45 -3.32
C PRO A 85 -8.33 9.35 -3.70
N GLY A 86 -8.49 9.06 -4.99
CA GLY A 86 -9.33 7.98 -5.49
C GLY A 86 -8.89 6.56 -5.10
N LEU A 87 -7.65 6.37 -4.63
CA LEU A 87 -7.19 5.07 -4.12
C LEU A 87 -7.70 4.73 -2.72
N ASN A 88 -8.27 5.70 -1.99
CA ASN A 88 -8.75 5.45 -0.64
C ASN A 88 -9.80 4.33 -0.63
N THR A 89 -9.67 3.38 0.30
CA THR A 89 -10.46 2.14 0.46
C THR A 89 -10.25 1.04 -0.59
N LEU A 90 -9.46 1.26 -1.64
CA LEU A 90 -9.29 0.28 -2.71
C LEU A 90 -8.20 -0.79 -2.45
N GLY A 91 -7.43 -0.65 -1.37
CA GLY A 91 -6.42 -1.64 -0.96
C GLY A 91 -5.23 -1.77 -1.92
N ILE A 92 -4.98 -0.75 -2.76
CA ILE A 92 -3.86 -0.73 -3.70
C ILE A 92 -3.06 0.58 -3.61
N SER A 93 -1.77 0.48 -3.92
CA SER A 93 -0.86 1.61 -4.11
C SER A 93 0.15 1.21 -5.18
N LEU A 94 0.83 2.20 -5.76
CA LEU A 94 1.80 1.96 -6.83
C LEU A 94 3.08 2.74 -6.55
N ALA A 95 4.21 2.26 -7.06
CA ALA A 95 5.45 3.02 -7.08
C ALA A 95 6.19 2.78 -8.39
N ARG A 96 6.82 3.82 -8.92
CA ARG A 96 7.88 3.70 -9.93
C ARG A 96 9.22 3.87 -9.24
N LEU A 97 10.15 2.96 -9.55
CA LEU A 97 11.51 3.01 -9.06
C LEU A 97 12.44 3.20 -10.27
N ASP A 98 13.24 4.26 -10.24
CA ASP A 98 14.29 4.51 -11.23
C ASP A 98 15.66 4.35 -10.58
N PHE A 99 16.59 3.70 -11.28
CA PHE A 99 17.94 3.42 -10.80
C PHE A 99 18.97 3.87 -11.84
N ALA A 100 19.98 4.62 -11.41
CA ALA A 100 21.23 4.79 -12.14
C ALA A 100 22.04 3.47 -12.09
N PRO A 101 23.07 3.30 -12.94
CA PRO A 101 23.99 2.18 -12.80
C PRO A 101 24.54 2.06 -11.38
N TYR A 102 24.44 0.86 -10.79
CA TYR A 102 24.82 0.57 -9.40
C TYR A 102 24.01 1.32 -8.32
N GLY A 103 22.90 1.96 -8.68
CA GLY A 103 21.97 2.57 -7.74
C GLY A 103 21.32 1.54 -6.83
N LEU A 104 20.96 1.97 -5.61
CA LEU A 104 20.42 1.10 -4.57
C LEU A 104 19.18 1.74 -3.94
N ASN A 105 18.13 0.95 -3.80
CA ASN A 105 17.06 1.22 -2.85
C ASN A 105 17.40 0.41 -1.60
N PRO A 106 17.80 1.03 -0.48
CA PRO A 106 18.34 0.29 0.66
C PRO A 106 17.37 -0.77 1.18
N PRO A 107 17.87 -1.81 1.89
CA PRO A 107 17.01 -2.79 2.55
C PRO A 107 15.97 -2.10 3.43
N HIS A 108 14.70 -2.43 3.21
CA HIS A 108 13.56 -1.85 3.91
C HIS A 108 12.40 -2.87 3.98
N THR A 109 11.33 -2.50 4.67
CA THR A 109 10.15 -3.37 4.84
C THR A 109 8.86 -2.59 4.63
N HIS A 110 7.82 -3.29 4.18
CA HIS A 110 6.45 -2.79 4.09
C HIS A 110 5.60 -3.45 5.17
N PRO A 111 5.36 -2.80 6.32
CA PRO A 111 4.77 -3.47 7.49
C PRO A 111 3.29 -3.87 7.34
N ARG A 112 2.62 -3.45 6.25
CA ARG A 112 1.18 -3.65 6.03
C ARG A 112 0.82 -4.01 4.59
N ALA A 113 1.79 -4.34 3.75
CA ALA A 113 1.54 -4.65 2.35
C ALA A 113 2.58 -5.62 1.80
N THR A 114 2.14 -6.51 0.92
CA THR A 114 3.06 -7.24 0.02
C THR A 114 3.34 -6.39 -1.21
N GLU A 115 4.54 -6.51 -1.76
CA GLU A 115 4.95 -5.83 -2.98
C GLU A 115 5.01 -6.82 -4.15
N ILE A 116 4.59 -6.37 -5.33
CA ILE A 116 4.82 -7.07 -6.60
C ILE A 116 5.55 -6.10 -7.54
N LEU A 117 6.70 -6.53 -8.06
CA LEU A 117 7.56 -5.73 -8.92
C LEU A 117 7.53 -6.24 -10.36
N THR A 118 7.63 -5.30 -11.31
CA THR A 118 7.84 -5.59 -12.73
C THR A 118 8.98 -4.72 -13.22
N VAL A 119 10.03 -5.34 -13.75
CA VAL A 119 11.15 -4.62 -14.36
C VAL A 119 10.75 -4.20 -15.78
N LEU A 120 10.67 -2.90 -16.02
CA LEU A 120 10.32 -2.34 -17.33
C LEU A 120 11.54 -2.18 -18.24
N GLU A 121 12.72 -1.90 -17.68
CA GLU A 121 13.96 -1.69 -18.42
C GLU A 121 15.18 -2.07 -17.57
N GLY A 122 16.22 -2.62 -18.22
CA GLY A 122 17.48 -2.98 -17.58
C GLY A 122 17.46 -4.33 -16.85
N THR A 123 18.44 -4.51 -15.96
CA THR A 123 18.57 -5.69 -15.10
C THR A 123 18.58 -5.25 -13.65
N PHE A 124 17.71 -5.82 -12.85
CA PHE A 124 17.55 -5.46 -11.45
C PHE A 124 17.82 -6.68 -10.56
N LEU A 125 18.69 -6.52 -9.57
CA LEU A 125 18.87 -7.49 -8.51
C LEU A 125 18.03 -7.06 -7.31
N ASP A 126 16.96 -7.80 -7.06
CA ASP A 126 16.13 -7.60 -5.88
C ASP A 126 16.51 -8.62 -4.80
N ILE A 127 16.73 -8.14 -3.58
CA ILE A 127 16.99 -8.97 -2.40
C ILE A 127 15.92 -8.63 -1.36
N GLN A 128 14.75 -9.24 -1.53
CA GLN A 128 13.62 -9.09 -0.61
C GLN A 128 13.93 -9.85 0.69
N THR A 129 14.13 -9.11 1.79
CA THR A 129 14.05 -9.69 3.13
C THR A 129 12.59 -9.92 3.49
N LYS A 130 12.06 -11.13 3.25
CA LYS A 130 10.81 -11.56 3.87
C LYS A 130 11.01 -11.59 5.38
N LEU A 131 10.29 -10.74 6.11
CA LEU A 131 9.98 -10.98 7.52
C LEU A 131 8.75 -11.89 7.61
#